data_AF-A0A2G9RKR9-F1
#
_entry.id   AF-A0A2G9RKR9-F1
#
_cell.length_a   1.000
_cell.length_b   1.000
_cell.length_c   1.000
_cell.angle_alpha   90.00
_cell.angle_beta   90.00
_cell.angle_gamma   90.00
#
_symmetry.space_group_name_H-M   'P 1'
#
loop_
_entity.id
_entity.type
_entity.pdbx_description
1 polymer ?
#
loop_
_entity_poly.entity_id
_entity_poly.type
_entity_poly.pdbx_seq_one_letter_code
_entity_poly.pdbx_strand_id
1 'polypeptide(L)' 'MFLFSLEELPYLKCPLHTVLKLTPVAYGCKVESIYLNIEAVNTHREKPLNVEVSRDPEEALDTVPEHF' A
#
# COMPACT_ATOMS: atom_id res chain seq x y z
N MET A 1 -1.64 21.02 -5.10
CA MET A 1 -2.36 20.24 -4.07
C MET A 1 -2.01 18.79 -4.31
N PHE A 2 -1.25 18.17 -3.42
CA PHE A 2 -0.89 16.75 -3.54
C PHE A 2 -2.16 15.90 -3.42
N LEU A 3 -2.25 14.78 -4.16
CA LEU A 3 -3.42 13.89 -4.16
C LEU A 3 -3.57 13.09 -2.85
N PHE A 4 -2.49 12.95 -2.09
CA PHE A 4 -2.42 12.18 -0.85
C PHE A 4 -1.71 13.01 0.22
N SER A 5 -2.06 12.77 1.48
CA SER A 5 -1.32 13.35 2.61
C SER A 5 0.04 12.66 2.79
N LEU A 6 0.98 13.33 3.46
CA LEU A 6 2.31 12.76 3.74
C LEU A 6 2.24 11.54 4.67
N GLU A 7 1.21 11.43 5.50
CA GLU A 7 0.99 10.30 6.40
C GLU A 7 0.50 9.06 5.66
N GLU A 8 -0.28 9.24 4.60
CA GLU A 8 -0.82 8.15 3.77
C GLU A 8 0.17 7.66 2.73
N LEU A 9 1.06 8.54 2.23
CA LEU A 9 1.97 8.24 1.12
C LEU A 9 2.83 6.98 1.34
N PRO A 10 3.40 6.72 2.53
CA PRO A 10 4.16 5.50 2.80
C PRO A 10 3.31 4.21 2.75
N TYR A 11 1.99 4.33 2.90
CA TYR A 11 1.05 3.21 3.00
C TYR A 11 0.12 3.10 1.79
N LEU A 12 0.43 3.80 0.69
CA LEU A 12 -0.34 3.64 -0.54
C LEU A 12 -0.16 2.21 -1.09
N LYS A 13 -1.27 1.58 -1.48
CA LYS A 13 -1.25 0.24 -2.07
C LYS A 13 -0.81 0.29 -3.53
N CYS A 14 0.33 -0.37 -3.79
CA CYS A 14 0.89 -0.55 -5.13
C CYS A 14 1.05 -2.05 -5.41
N PRO A 15 -0.06 -2.77 -5.71
CA PRO A 15 -0.01 -4.20 -5.92
C PRO A 15 0.86 -4.57 -7.13
N LEU A 16 1.53 -5.72 -7.06
CA LEU A 16 2.29 -6.27 -8.16
C LEU A 16 1.38 -6.55 -9.38
N HIS A 17 1.99 -6.58 -10.56
CA HIS A 17 1.32 -6.87 -11.85
C HIS A 17 0.04 -6.04 -12.09
N THR A 18 0.01 -4.82 -11.56
CA THR A 18 -1.12 -3.90 -11.69
C THR A 18 -0.62 -2.59 -12.26
N VAL A 19 -1.27 -2.10 -13.32
CA VAL A 19 -1.00 -0.79 -13.88
C VAL A 19 -1.89 0.24 -13.18
N LEU A 20 -1.28 1.25 -12.57
CA LEU A 20 -1.98 2.42 -12.06
C LEU A 20 -2.06 3.48 -13.16
N LYS A 21 -3.21 3.58 -13.82
CA LYS A 21 -3.47 4.59 -14.85
C LYS A 21 -3.93 5.89 -14.18
N LEU A 22 -3.10 6.92 -14.31
CA LEU A 22 -3.39 8.28 -13.85
C LEU A 22 -3.89 9.12 -15.02
N THR A 23 -5.10 9.68 -14.89
CA THR A 23 -5.66 10.61 -15.88
C THR A 23 -5.85 11.97 -15.21
N PRO A 24 -4.96 12.95 -15.47
CA PRO A 24 -5.10 14.30 -14.96
C PRO A 24 -6.43 14.92 -15.39
N VAL A 25 -7.10 15.59 -14.45
CA VAL A 25 -8.33 16.36 -14.71
C VAL A 25 -8.21 17.73 -14.05
N ALA A 26 -9.12 18.66 -14.36
CA ALA A 26 -9.11 19.96 -13.69
C ALA A 26 -9.22 19.77 -12.17
N TYR A 27 -8.24 20.34 -11.43
CA TYR A 27 -8.15 20.29 -9.97
C TYR A 27 -8.02 18.89 -9.35
N GLY A 28 -7.64 17.87 -10.12
CA GLY A 28 -7.51 16.51 -9.58
C GLY A 28 -6.85 15.51 -10.54
N CYS A 29 -6.96 14.23 -10.19
CA CYS A 29 -6.48 13.12 -11.01
C CYS A 29 -7.39 11.92 -10.79
N LYS A 30 -7.85 11.31 -11.88
CA LYS A 30 -8.55 10.03 -11.83
C LYS A 30 -7.52 8.91 -11.80
N VAL A 31 -7.70 7.95 -10.89
CA VAL A 31 -6.83 6.79 -10.74
C VAL A 31 -7.62 5.54 -11.08
N GLU A 32 -7.10 4.71 -11.99
CA GLU A 32 -7.67 3.43 -12.35
C GLU A 32 -6.61 2.33 -12.14
N SER A 33 -6.97 1.26 -11.42
CA SER A 33 -6.09 0.11 -11.21
C SER A 33 -6.46 -1.01 -12.17
N ILE A 34 -5.51 -1.41 -13.01
CA ILE A 34 -5.71 -2.42 -14.05
C ILE A 34 -4.82 -3.61 -13.73
N TYR A 35 -5.40 -4.67 -13.17
CA TYR A 35 -4.69 -5.91 -12.90
C TYR A 35 -4.44 -6.68 -14.20
N LEU A 36 -3.20 -7.13 -14.41
CA LEU A 36 -2.78 -7.79 -15.65
C LEU A 36 -3.08 -9.30 -15.69
N ASN A 37 -3.83 -9.81 -14.70
CA ASN A 37 -4.23 -11.21 -14.61
C ASN A 37 -3.05 -12.19 -14.51
N ILE A 38 -1.99 -11.77 -13.81
CA ILE A 38 -0.82 -12.59 -13.47
C ILE A 38 -0.68 -12.59 -11.95
N GLU A 39 -0.83 -13.76 -11.33
CA GLU A 39 -0.74 -13.91 -9.89
C GLU A 39 0.63 -13.48 -9.36
N ALA A 40 0.62 -12.87 -8.18
CA ALA A 40 1.82 -12.44 -7.48
C ALA A 40 1.56 -12.43 -5.97
N VAL A 41 2.62 -12.58 -5.19
CA VAL A 41 2.55 -12.44 -3.73
C VAL A 41 2.15 -11.02 -3.32
N ASN A 42 1.50 -10.88 -2.18
CA ASN A 42 1.28 -9.58 -1.58
C ASN A 42 2.54 -9.12 -0.85
N THR A 43 3.02 -7.91 -1.15
CA THR A 43 4.18 -7.31 -0.48
C THR A 43 3.81 -6.12 0.40
N HIS A 44 2.53 -5.73 0.41
CA HIS A 44 2.08 -4.59 1.19
C HIS A 44 1.94 -4.97 2.66
N ARG A 45 2.62 -4.21 3.53
CA ARG A 45 2.56 -4.33 4.98
C ARG A 45 1.85 -3.13 5.57
N GLU A 46 0.70 -3.37 6.19
CA GLU A 46 -0.06 -2.34 6.91
C GLU A 46 0.71 -1.89 8.17
N LYS A 47 0.40 -0.69 8.66
CA LYS A 47 0.95 -0.23 9.94
C LYS A 47 0.40 -1.12 11.06
N PRO A 48 1.24 -1.82 11.85
CA PRO A 48 0.79 -2.60 13.00
C PRO A 48 0.14 -1.68 14.05
N LEU A 49 -0.82 -2.22 14.81
CA LEU A 49 -1.56 -1.44 15.80
C LEU A 49 -0.66 -0.95 16.93
N ASN A 50 0.19 -1.83 17.46
CA ASN A 50 1.16 -1.48 18.48
C ASN A 50 2.48 -1.07 17.81
N VAL A 51 2.92 0.17 17.99
CA VAL A 51 4.20 0.70 17.46
C VAL A 51 5.17 1.10 18.57
N GLU A 52 4.92 0.68 19.81
CA GLU A 52 5.81 0.93 20.94
C GLU A 52 7.19 0.30 20.73
N VAL A 53 8.23 0.95 21.26
CA VAL A 53 9.61 0.49 21.11
C VAL A 53 9.84 -0.86 21.79
N SER A 54 9.14 -1.12 22.89
CA SER A 54 9.26 -2.32 23.72
C SER A 54 8.21 -3.39 23.43
N ARG A 55 7.48 -3.30 22.31
CA ARG A 55 6.44 -4.28 21.93
C ARG A 55 7.04 -5.66 21.70
N ASP A 56 6.19 -6.68 21.84
CA ASP A 56 6.59 -8.05 21.53
C ASP A 56 6.84 -8.22 20.02
N PRO A 57 7.81 -9.07 19.61
CA PRO A 57 8.10 -9.29 18.19
C PRO A 57 6.90 -9.80 17.39
N GLU A 58 6.02 -10.59 18.01
CA GLU A 58 4.81 -11.11 17.37
C GLU A 58 3.84 -9.99 16.99
N GLU A 59 3.63 -9.02 17.89
CA GLU A 59 2.81 -7.83 17.64
C GLU A 59 3.44 -6.89 16.59
N ALA A 60 4.77 -6.92 16.45
CA ALA A 60 5.45 -6.18 15.41
C ALA A 60 5.30 -6.82 14.02
N LEU A 61 5.07 -8.14 13.95
CA LEU A 61 5.06 -8.91 12.72
C LEU A 61 3.65 -9.33 12.27
N ASP A 62 2.62 -9.02 13.05
CA ASP A 62 1.21 -9.33 12.80
C ASP A 62 0.69 -8.88 11.42
N THR A 63 1.20 -7.76 10.88
CA THR A 63 0.83 -7.23 9.56
C THR A 63 1.75 -7.65 8.42
N VAL A 64 2.77 -8.48 8.68
CA VAL A 64 3.66 -8.98 7.62
C VAL A 64 2.87 -9.93 6.72
N PRO A 65 2.83 -9.69 5.40
CA PRO A 65 2.12 -10.57 4.49
C PRO A 65 2.82 -11.93 4.36
N GLU A 66 2.03 -12.95 4.02
CA GLU A 66 2.54 -14.29 3.74
C GLU A 66 3.58 -14.27 2.62
N HIS A 67 4.61 -15.09 2.78
CA HIS A 67 5.71 -15.26 1.85
C HIS A 67 6.20 -16.71 1.89
N PHE A 68 6.77 -17.19 0.78
CA PHE A 68 7.29 -18.56 0.60
C PHE A 68 8.81 -18.61 0.71
#